data_AF-A0A1E1X188-F1
#
_entry.id   AF-A0A1E1X188-F1
#
_cell.length_a   1.000
_cell.length_b   1.000
_cell.length_c   1.000
_cell.angle_alpha   90.00
_cell.angle_beta   90.00
_cell.angle_gamma   90.00
#
_symmetry.space_group_name_H-M   'P 1'
#
loop_
_entity.id
_entity.type
_entity.pdbx_description
1 polymer ?
#
loop_
_entity_poly.entity_id
_entity_poly.type
_entity_poly.pdbx_seq_one_letter_code
_entity_poly.pdbx_strand_id
1 'polypeptide(L)'
;LANGCLLRGIHQVTKALDAKKVKACIVSKQTSEEGYLKLIQALCKEHGVPCIQTEFDSEKIGQWAGLCKYDIEGVARKIVGATSVAVTTFDEKSESAEEMMKL
;
A
#
# COMPACT_ATOMS: atom_id res chain seq x y z
N LEU A 1 1.22 -6.31 -20.44
CA LEU A 1 0.57 -6.72 -19.18
C LEU A 1 1.63 -6.70 -18.09
N ALA A 2 2.01 -5.51 -17.62
CA ALA A 2 3.14 -5.32 -16.70
C ALA A 2 2.61 -5.37 -15.25
N ASN A 3 2.65 -6.57 -14.67
CA ASN A 3 2.60 -6.93 -13.25
C ASN A 3 1.87 -5.93 -12.32
N GLY A 4 0.53 -5.95 -12.34
CA GLY A 4 -0.36 -5.20 -11.46
C GLY A 4 -0.40 -5.72 -10.01
N CYS A 5 0.78 -5.90 -9.41
CA CYS A 5 0.94 -6.40 -8.04
C CYS A 5 0.61 -5.34 -6.97
N LEU A 6 0.70 -4.05 -7.32
CA LEU A 6 0.46 -2.93 -6.41
C LEU A 6 -0.81 -2.18 -6.81
N LEU A 7 -1.74 -2.11 -5.87
CA LEU A 7 -2.95 -1.32 -5.95
C LEU A 7 -2.79 -0.05 -5.13
N ARG A 8 -3.26 1.06 -5.68
CA ARG A 8 -3.04 2.39 -5.13
C ARG A 8 -4.35 3.14 -5.02
N GLY A 9 -4.53 3.81 -3.89
CA GLY A 9 -5.72 4.60 -3.61
C GLY A 9 -6.85 3.77 -2.98
N ILE A 10 -7.66 4.47 -2.19
CA ILE A 10 -8.62 3.87 -1.25
C ILE A 10 -9.61 2.95 -1.96
N HIS A 11 -10.21 3.38 -3.07
CA HIS A 11 -11.23 2.60 -3.77
C HIS A 11 -10.70 1.27 -4.34
N GLN A 12 -9.47 1.27 -4.87
CA GLN A 12 -8.88 0.03 -5.39
C GLN A 12 -8.51 -0.92 -4.25
N VAL A 13 -7.99 -0.35 -3.15
CA VAL A 13 -7.61 -1.10 -1.95
C VAL A 13 -8.83 -1.77 -1.33
N THR A 14 -9.94 -1.06 -1.11
CA THR A 14 -11.17 -1.64 -0.54
C THR A 14 -11.73 -2.74 -1.44
N LYS A 15 -11.80 -2.49 -2.75
CA LYS A 15 -12.29 -3.49 -3.72
C LYS A 15 -11.46 -4.77 -3.74
N ALA A 16 -10.14 -4.65 -3.54
CA ALA A 16 -9.26 -5.80 -3.52
C ALA A 16 -9.25 -6.55 -2.19
N LEU A 17 -9.43 -5.82 -1.08
CA LEU A 17 -9.68 -6.40 0.24
C LEU A 17 -10.96 -7.24 0.22
N ASP A 18 -12.06 -6.70 -0.32
CA ASP A 18 -13.33 -7.42 -0.49
C ASP A 18 -13.16 -8.67 -1.36
N ALA A 19 -12.35 -8.57 -2.42
CA ALA A 19 -12.05 -9.69 -3.31
C ALA A 19 -11.09 -10.73 -2.70
N LYS A 20 -10.55 -10.50 -1.49
CA LYS A 20 -9.55 -11.34 -0.81
C LYS A 20 -8.31 -11.63 -1.65
N LYS A 21 -7.94 -10.70 -2.53
CA LYS A 21 -6.76 -10.82 -3.40
C LYS A 21 -5.54 -10.12 -2.82
N VAL A 22 -5.67 -9.53 -1.64
CA VAL A 22 -4.63 -8.72 -0.99
C VAL A 22 -3.87 -9.57 0.02
N LYS A 23 -2.55 -9.53 -0.06
CA LYS A 23 -1.63 -10.17 0.88
C LYS A 23 -1.17 -9.23 1.99
N ALA A 24 -1.04 -7.93 1.70
CA ALA A 24 -0.65 -6.92 2.67
C ALA A 24 -1.22 -5.53 2.30
N CYS A 25 -1.52 -4.72 3.32
CA CYS A 25 -1.91 -3.32 3.16
C CYS A 25 -0.97 -2.39 3.93
N ILE A 26 -0.66 -1.26 3.31
CA ILE A 26 0.10 -0.16 3.89
C ILE A 26 -0.79 1.06 3.91
N VAL A 27 -0.89 1.71 5.08
CA VAL A 27 -1.74 2.88 5.28
C VAL A 27 -0.95 3.96 6.02
N SER A 28 -1.01 5.21 5.55
CA SER A 28 -0.41 6.37 6.23
C SER A 28 -1.25 6.82 7.41
N LYS A 29 -0.67 7.01 8.60
CA LYS A 29 -1.40 7.61 9.74
C LYS A 29 -1.81 9.06 9.50
N GLN A 30 -1.07 9.81 8.68
CA GLN A 30 -1.41 11.16 8.25
C GLN A 30 -2.48 11.13 7.14
N THR A 31 -3.72 10.82 7.52
CA THR A 31 -4.87 10.94 6.62
C THR A 31 -5.74 12.09 7.09
N SER A 32 -6.20 12.93 6.17
CA SER A 32 -7.04 14.10 6.45
C SER A 32 -8.37 13.72 7.14
N GLU A 33 -8.87 12.51 6.86
CA GLU A 33 -10.09 11.97 7.48
C GLU A 33 -9.79 10.64 8.18
N GLU A 34 -10.02 10.60 9.50
CA GLU A 34 -9.87 9.39 10.31
C GLU A 34 -10.80 8.25 9.87
N GLY A 35 -11.88 8.57 9.17
CA GLY A 35 -12.83 7.58 8.65
C GLY A 35 -12.15 6.54 7.76
N TYR A 36 -11.26 6.97 6.86
CA TYR A 36 -10.57 6.05 5.95
C TYR A 36 -9.63 5.09 6.69
N LEU A 37 -8.95 5.57 7.73
CA LEU A 37 -8.09 4.74 8.56
C LEU A 37 -8.90 3.64 9.24
N LYS A 38 -10.02 4.01 9.85
CA LYS A 38 -10.90 3.07 10.57
C LYS A 38 -11.50 2.04 9.61
N LEU A 39 -11.93 2.46 8.41
CA LEU A 39 -12.48 1.57 7.39
C LEU A 39 -11.46 0.53 6.94
N ILE A 40 -10.25 0.95 6.56
CA ILE A 40 -9.23 0.01 6.10
C ILE A 40 -8.82 -0.92 7.24
N GLN A 41 -8.63 -0.39 8.46
CA GLN A 41 -8.31 -1.21 9.63
C GLN A 41 -9.39 -2.26 9.95
N ALA A 42 -10.68 -1.90 9.81
CA ALA A 42 -11.77 -2.85 10.01
C ALA A 42 -11.75 -3.96 8.95
N LEU A 43 -11.64 -3.60 7.68
CA LEU A 43 -11.58 -4.57 6.57
C LEU A 43 -10.37 -5.49 6.67
N CYS A 44 -9.22 -4.96 7.07
CA CYS A 44 -8.02 -5.74 7.35
C CYS A 44 -8.24 -6.80 8.43
N LYS A 45 -8.88 -6.40 9.54
CA LYS A 45 -9.17 -7.29 10.68
C LYS A 45 -10.17 -8.38 10.30
N GLU A 46 -11.20 -8.04 9.53
CA GLU A 46 -12.23 -9.00 9.09
C GLU A 46 -11.67 -10.06 8.13
N HIS A 47 -10.74 -9.67 7.25
CA HIS A 47 -10.16 -10.57 6.27
C HIS A 47 -8.84 -11.23 6.71
N GLY A 48 -8.31 -10.87 7.89
CA GLY A 48 -7.07 -11.43 8.44
C GLY A 48 -5.84 -11.05 7.62
N VAL A 49 -5.84 -9.86 7.02
CA VAL A 49 -4.73 -9.33 6.21
C VAL A 49 -3.83 -8.44 7.08
N PRO A 50 -2.50 -8.60 7.03
CA PRO A 50 -1.58 -7.75 7.79
C PRO A 50 -1.65 -6.31 7.29
N CYS A 51 -1.85 -5.38 8.24
CA CYS A 51 -2.01 -3.96 7.95
C CYS A 51 -0.98 -3.11 8.68
N ILE A 52 -0.07 -2.55 7.88
CA ILE A 52 1.07 -1.79 8.33
C ILE A 52 0.68 -0.32 8.36
N GLN A 53 0.70 0.24 9.57
CA GLN A 53 0.46 1.65 9.78
C GLN A 53 1.79 2.38 9.81
N THR A 54 2.06 3.18 8.80
CA THR A 54 3.29 3.98 8.73
C THR A 54 3.01 5.41 9.18
N GLU A 55 3.95 5.99 9.94
CA GLU A 55 3.93 7.41 10.33
C GLU A 55 4.45 8.36 9.24
N PHE A 56 4.94 7.79 8.14
CA PHE A 56 5.48 8.55 7.01
C PHE A 56 4.43 9.31 6.23
N ASP A 57 4.85 10.45 5.68
CA ASP A 57 4.01 11.31 4.85
C ASP A 57 3.55 10.59 3.58
N SER A 58 2.37 10.97 3.09
CA SER A 58 1.77 10.37 1.89
C SER A 58 2.67 10.42 0.64
N GLU A 59 3.55 11.42 0.55
CA GLU A 59 4.53 11.55 -0.53
C GLU A 59 5.58 10.44 -0.51
N LYS A 60 6.10 10.07 0.66
CA LYS A 60 7.11 8.99 0.78
C LYS A 60 6.53 7.65 0.37
N ILE A 61 5.28 7.37 0.76
CA ILE A 61 4.55 6.17 0.34
C ILE A 61 4.28 6.20 -1.16
N GLY A 62 3.93 7.37 -1.71
CA GLY A 62 3.81 7.58 -3.15
C GLY A 62 5.11 7.27 -3.89
N GLN A 63 6.25 7.72 -3.37
CA GLN A 63 7.56 7.41 -3.92
C GLN A 63 7.85 5.90 -3.89
N TRP A 64 7.56 5.22 -2.78
CA TRP A 64 7.71 3.76 -2.66
C TRP A 64 6.80 2.98 -3.62
N ALA A 65 5.60 3.50 -3.86
CA ALA A 65 4.67 2.96 -4.85
C ALA A 65 5.06 3.28 -6.29
N GLY A 66 6.19 3.96 -6.53
CA GLY A 66 6.68 4.33 -7.86
C GLY A 66 5.91 5.51 -8.49
N LEU A 67 5.17 6.28 -7.69
CA LEU A 67 4.43 7.47 -8.13
C LEU A 67 5.33 8.72 -8.13
N CYS A 68 6.48 8.62 -8.76
CA CYS A 68 7.41 9.73 -8.89
C CYS A 68 8.08 9.69 -10.27
N LYS A 69 8.58 10.85 -10.70
CA LYS A 69 9.46 10.95 -11.85
C LYS A 69 10.88 11.17 -11.33
N TYR A 70 11.84 10.47 -11.90
CA TYR A 70 13.23 10.67 -11.56
C TYR A 70 13.87 11.59 -12.59
N ASP A 71 14.63 12.56 -12.11
CA ASP A 71 15.52 13.32 -12.97
C ASP A 71 16.81 12.54 -13.24
N ILE A 72 17.64 13.08 -14.13
CA ILE A 72 18.90 12.46 -14.59
C ILE A 72 19.87 12.19 -13.42
N GLU A 73 19.78 12.99 -12.35
CA GLU A 73 20.59 12.86 -11.12
C GLU A 73 20.00 11.87 -10.10
N GLY A 74 18.87 11.21 -10.41
CA GLY A 74 18.23 10.23 -9.52
C GLY A 74 17.39 10.84 -8.41
N VAL A 75 17.19 12.17 -8.39
CA VAL A 75 16.30 12.84 -7.43
C VAL A 75 14.85 12.70 -7.90
N ALA A 76 13.96 12.29 -6.99
CA ALA A 76 12.53 12.19 -7.26
C ALA A 76 11.89 13.58 -7.33
N ARG A 77 11.30 13.92 -8.48
CA ARG A 77 10.49 15.11 -8.71
C ARG A 77 9.05 14.73 -9.09
N LYS A 78 8.10 15.62 -8.79
CA LYS A 78 6.65 15.43 -9.02
C LYS A 78 6.11 14.15 -8.36
N ILE A 79 6.35 14.02 -7.06
CA ILE A 79 5.83 12.91 -6.27
C ILE A 79 4.31 13.09 -6.11
N VAL A 80 3.56 12.04 -6.42
CA VAL A 80 2.12 11.99 -6.15
C VAL A 80 1.94 11.17 -4.88
N GLY A 81 1.38 11.80 -3.84
CA GLY A 81 1.12 11.12 -2.58
C GLY A 81 0.12 9.98 -2.72
N ALA A 82 0.35 8.91 -1.97
CA ALA A 82 -0.58 7.80 -1.82
C ALA A 82 -0.88 7.57 -0.34
N THR A 83 -2.15 7.58 0.01
CA THR A 83 -2.61 7.35 1.39
C THR A 83 -2.64 5.86 1.74
N SER A 84 -2.97 5.02 0.75
CA SER A 84 -3.13 3.58 0.93
C SER A 84 -2.61 2.82 -0.29
N VAL A 85 -1.88 1.75 -0.01
CA VAL A 85 -1.31 0.83 -1.00
C VAL A 85 -1.61 -0.60 -0.56
N ALA A 86 -2.10 -1.42 -1.48
CA ALA A 86 -2.34 -2.84 -1.25
C ALA A 86 -1.51 -3.68 -2.21
N VAL A 87 -1.00 -4.81 -1.71
CA VAL A 87 -0.18 -5.74 -2.49
C VAL A 87 -0.96 -7.02 -2.77
N THR A 88 -1.07 -7.43 -4.03
CA THR A 88 -1.90 -8.55 -4.46
C THR A 88 -1.10 -9.83 -4.77
N THR A 89 0.00 -9.75 -5.52
CA THR A 89 0.77 -10.93 -5.94
C THR A 89 2.28 -10.73 -5.78
N PHE A 90 2.85 -11.26 -4.69
CA PHE A 90 4.29 -11.55 -4.63
C PHE A 90 4.56 -12.83 -5.43
N ASP A 91 5.32 -12.73 -6.52
CA ASP A 91 5.71 -13.87 -7.37
C ASP A 91 7.02 -14.53 -6.94
N GLU A 92 7.66 -14.05 -5.87
CA GLU A 92 8.85 -14.69 -5.32
C GLU A 92 8.66 -14.98 -3.84
N LYS A 93 8.99 -16.22 -3.44
CA LYS A 93 9.25 -16.59 -2.03
C LYS A 93 10.55 -15.93 -1.58
N SER A 94 10.57 -14.61 -1.53
CA SER A 94 11.65 -13.88 -0.90
C SER A 94 11.43 -13.91 0.61
N GLU A 95 12.51 -13.99 1.38
CA GLU A 95 12.47 -14.05 2.85
C GLU A 95 11.63 -12.89 3.42
N SER A 96 11.71 -11.71 2.81
CA SER A 96 10.93 -10.53 3.19
C SER A 96 9.42 -10.68 2.97
N ALA A 97 8.98 -11.42 1.94
CA ALA A 97 7.56 -11.69 1.73
C ALA A 97 7.02 -12.69 2.77
N GLU A 98 7.86 -13.63 3.21
CA GLU A 98 7.51 -14.58 4.27
C GLU A 98 7.46 -13.92 5.66
N GLU A 99 8.37 -12.99 5.95
CA GLU A 99 8.32 -12.18 7.18
C GLU A 99 7.06 -11.31 7.24
N MET A 100 6.67 -10.72 6.11
CA MET A 100 5.44 -9.93 6.00
C MET A 100 4.16 -10.76 6.16
N MET A 101 4.22 -12.07 5.93
CA MET A 101 3.12 -13.00 6.20
C MET A 101 3.11 -13.51 7.66
N LYS A 102 4.19 -13.32 8.42
CA LYS A 102 4.32 -13.73 9.83
C LYS A 102 4.00 -12.60 10.83
N LEU A 103 3.90 -11.36 10.35
CA LEU A 103 3.43 -10.18 11.11
C LEU A 103 1.90 -10.14 11.21
#